data_AF-A0A9C9Z745-F1
#
_entry.id   AF-A0A9C9Z745-F1
#
_cell.length_a   1.000
_cell.length_b   1.000
_cell.length_c   1.000
_cell.angle_alpha   90.00
_cell.angle_beta   90.00
_cell.angle_gamma   90.00
#
_symmetry.space_group_name_H-M   'P 1'
#
loop_
_entity.id
_entity.type
_entity.pdbx_description
1 polymer ?
#
loop_
_entity_poly.entity_id
_entity_poly.type
_entity_poly.pdbx_seq_one_letter_code
_entity_poly.pdbx_strand_id
1 'polypeptide(L)'
;MSRKKEHIAAWGKALSISLFCGLPLLAFSPPGAGEEEIPLMDEAQYMAEYPVVLSVTRLPQTPAQAPMAVSVIDRRMIDASGARELFELFRLVPGMLVGIKDGGTQAVSARSLSDEYSRR
;
A
#
# COMPACT_ATOMS: atom_id res chain seq x y z
N MET A 1 60.60 28.01 -5.05
CA MET A 1 60.68 26.79 -4.20
C MET A 1 59.59 26.89 -3.14
N SER A 2 58.86 25.80 -2.86
CA SER A 2 57.81 25.70 -1.82
C SER A 2 56.36 26.02 -2.24
N ARG A 3 55.73 25.10 -2.98
CA ARG A 3 54.25 24.98 -3.03
C ARG A 3 53.76 23.51 -3.03
N LYS A 4 54.65 22.56 -2.68
CA LYS A 4 54.41 21.12 -2.86
C LYS A 4 53.96 20.38 -1.58
N LYS A 5 53.73 21.09 -0.46
CA LYS A 5 53.46 20.45 0.83
C LYS A 5 51.97 20.19 1.14
N GLU A 6 51.05 20.65 0.30
CA GLU A 6 49.60 20.59 0.61
C GLU A 6 48.92 19.32 0.06
N HIS A 7 49.54 18.65 -0.91
CA HIS A 7 48.96 17.48 -1.58
C HIS A 7 49.00 16.18 -0.76
N ILE A 8 49.84 16.09 0.28
CA ILE A 8 50.10 14.84 1.00
C ILE A 8 49.08 14.63 2.15
N ALA A 9 48.47 15.71 2.65
CA ALA A 9 47.52 15.63 3.77
C ALA A 9 46.11 15.16 3.39
N ALA A 10 45.76 15.16 2.10
CA ALA A 10 44.42 14.78 1.62
C ALA A 10 44.22 13.26 1.53
N TRP A 11 45.31 12.47 1.49
CA TRP A 11 45.24 11.04 1.21
C TRP A 11 45.02 10.15 2.45
N GLY A 12 45.12 10.70 3.66
CA GLY A 12 44.85 9.95 4.90
C GLY A 12 43.36 9.84 5.27
N LYS A 13 42.51 10.71 4.72
CA LYS A 13 41.09 10.80 5.10
C LYS A 13 40.20 9.86 4.28
N ALA A 14 40.63 9.54 3.07
CA ALA A 14 39.89 8.67 2.15
C ALA A 14 39.96 7.19 2.54
N LEU A 15 41.01 6.76 3.26
CA LEU A 15 41.21 5.36 3.60
C LEU A 15 40.36 4.90 4.81
N SER A 16 39.88 5.83 5.65
CA SER A 16 39.05 5.50 6.82
C SER A 16 37.55 5.33 6.50
N ILE A 17 37.09 5.79 5.34
CA ILE A 17 35.66 5.76 4.97
C ILE A 17 35.27 4.42 4.31
N SER A 18 36.25 3.68 3.79
CA SER A 18 36.00 2.39 3.12
C SER A 18 35.70 1.23 4.09
N LEU A 19 36.11 1.34 5.36
CA LEU A 19 35.97 0.24 6.34
C LEU A 19 34.59 0.16 7.02
N PHE A 20 33.69 1.12 6.79
CA PHE A 20 32.37 1.14 7.45
C PHE A 20 31.23 0.60 6.59
N CYS A 21 31.46 0.33 5.29
CA CYS A 21 30.42 -0.13 4.37
C CYS A 21 30.50 -1.63 4.03
N GLY A 22 31.45 -2.34 4.63
CA GLY A 22 31.86 -3.67 4.20
C GLY A 22 31.41 -4.85 5.07
N LEU A 23 30.44 -4.73 5.99
CA LEU A 23 29.85 -5.91 6.66
C LEU A 23 28.62 -5.56 7.53
N PRO A 24 27.44 -5.30 6.93
CA PRO A 24 26.27 -5.95 7.51
C PRO A 24 25.25 -6.35 6.42
N LEU A 25 25.69 -6.98 5.34
CA LEU A 25 24.75 -7.48 4.29
C LEU A 25 24.36 -8.95 4.46
N LEU A 26 24.86 -9.64 5.49
CA LEU A 26 24.53 -11.05 5.79
C LEU A 26 23.69 -11.24 7.07
N ALA A 27 23.32 -10.16 7.77
CA ALA A 27 22.54 -10.24 9.00
C ALA A 27 21.11 -9.68 8.89
N PHE A 28 20.69 -9.19 7.72
CA PHE A 28 19.27 -8.92 7.47
C PHE A 28 18.59 -10.23 7.06
N SER A 29 18.54 -11.19 7.99
CA SER A 29 17.54 -12.24 7.94
C SER A 29 16.23 -11.58 8.34
N PRO A 30 15.23 -11.44 7.44
CA PRO A 30 13.92 -10.97 7.84
C PRO A 30 13.40 -11.94 8.91
N PRO A 31 13.11 -11.49 10.14
CA PRO A 31 12.46 -12.34 11.13
C PRO A 31 11.05 -12.63 10.60
N GLY A 32 10.82 -13.84 10.11
CA GLY A 32 9.49 -14.27 9.70
C GLY A 32 9.34 -14.72 8.26
N ALA A 33 10.35 -15.33 7.63
CA ALA A 33 10.05 -16.41 6.69
C ALA A 33 9.56 -17.63 7.50
N GLY A 34 8.41 -17.47 8.18
CA GLY A 34 7.60 -18.61 8.52
C GLY A 34 7.27 -19.29 7.20
N GLU A 35 7.47 -20.59 7.14
CA GLU A 35 6.86 -21.41 6.12
C GLU A 35 5.37 -21.04 6.14
N GLU A 36 4.92 -20.24 5.19
CA GLU A 36 3.51 -20.04 4.93
C GLU A 36 3.05 -21.41 4.39
N GLU A 37 2.82 -22.35 5.30
CA GLU A 37 1.96 -23.49 5.04
C GLU A 37 0.67 -22.86 4.54
N ILE A 38 0.46 -22.87 3.22
CA ILE A 38 -0.81 -22.56 2.61
C ILE A 38 -1.78 -23.51 3.32
N PRO A 39 -2.64 -23.03 4.24
CA PRO A 39 -3.49 -23.93 4.98
C PRO A 39 -4.32 -24.66 3.94
N LEU A 40 -4.24 -26.00 3.94
CA LEU A 40 -5.14 -26.81 3.12
C LEU A 40 -6.55 -26.36 3.46
N MET A 41 -7.21 -25.69 2.51
CA MET A 41 -8.56 -25.17 2.71
C MET A 41 -9.45 -26.32 3.16
N ASP A 42 -10.11 -26.14 4.30
CA ASP A 42 -11.13 -27.06 4.78
C ASP A 42 -12.31 -27.05 3.80
N GLU A 43 -12.91 -28.21 3.55
CA GLU A 43 -14.15 -28.37 2.78
C GLU A 43 -15.24 -27.39 3.26
N ALA A 44 -15.29 -27.09 4.57
CA ALA A 44 -16.22 -26.12 5.13
C ALA A 44 -15.95 -24.68 4.65
N GLN A 45 -14.69 -24.31 4.41
CA GLN A 45 -14.32 -23.00 3.87
C GLN A 45 -14.66 -22.88 2.39
N TYR A 46 -14.55 -23.98 1.63
CA TYR A 46 -14.97 -24.02 0.22
C TYR A 46 -16.51 -23.89 0.09
N MET A 47 -17.24 -24.49 1.02
CA MET A 47 -18.71 -24.42 1.08
C MET A 47 -19.24 -23.15 1.77
N ALA A 48 -18.35 -22.26 2.23
CA ALA A 48 -18.75 -21.01 2.87
C ALA A 48 -19.44 -20.09 1.85
N GLU A 49 -20.49 -19.39 2.29
CA GLU A 49 -21.23 -18.48 1.43
C GLU A 49 -20.39 -17.26 1.08
N TYR A 50 -20.24 -17.02 -0.23
CA TYR A 50 -19.43 -15.91 -0.75
C TYR A 50 -20.28 -14.65 -0.84
N PRO A 51 -19.72 -13.44 -0.59
CA PRO A 51 -20.46 -12.21 -0.75
C PRO A 51 -21.02 -12.08 -2.17
N VAL A 52 -22.27 -11.65 -2.29
CA VAL A 52 -22.95 -11.38 -3.56
C VAL A 52 -22.92 -9.89 -3.86
N VAL A 53 -22.51 -9.53 -5.07
CA VAL A 53 -22.44 -8.15 -5.58
C VAL A 53 -23.40 -7.96 -6.75
N LEU A 54 -24.05 -6.80 -6.79
CA LEU A 54 -24.95 -6.37 -7.86
C LEU A 54 -24.45 -5.08 -8.57
N SER A 55 -23.40 -4.46 -8.06
CA SER A 55 -23.00 -3.09 -8.43
C SER A 55 -22.58 -2.92 -9.88
N VAL A 56 -22.01 -3.97 -10.50
CA VAL A 56 -21.44 -3.88 -11.86
C VAL A 56 -22.47 -4.16 -12.95
N THR A 57 -23.15 -5.30 -12.85
CA THR A 57 -24.05 -5.81 -13.90
C THR A 57 -25.53 -5.75 -13.51
N ARG A 58 -25.84 -5.39 -12.25
CA ARG A 58 -27.17 -5.54 -11.62
C ARG A 58 -27.70 -6.97 -11.58
N LEU A 59 -26.81 -7.96 -11.75
CA LEU A 59 -27.10 -9.38 -11.61
C LEU A 59 -26.36 -9.93 -10.38
N PRO A 60 -26.96 -10.88 -9.64
CA PRO A 60 -26.31 -11.50 -8.49
C PRO A 60 -25.09 -12.30 -8.94
N GLN A 61 -23.91 -11.81 -8.56
CA GLN A 61 -22.63 -12.42 -8.91
C GLN A 61 -21.69 -12.41 -7.72
N THR A 62 -20.75 -13.34 -7.65
CA THR A 62 -19.64 -13.23 -6.69
C THR A 62 -18.60 -12.22 -7.20
N PRO A 63 -17.82 -11.54 -6.33
CA PRO A 63 -16.74 -10.65 -6.75
C PRO A 63 -15.75 -11.29 -7.74
N ALA A 64 -15.49 -12.60 -7.62
CA ALA A 64 -14.61 -13.33 -8.53
C ALA A 64 -15.20 -13.50 -9.94
N GLN A 65 -16.54 -13.44 -10.07
CA GLN A 65 -17.25 -13.55 -11.34
C GLN A 65 -17.61 -12.19 -11.93
N ALA A 66 -17.41 -11.10 -11.19
CA ALA A 66 -17.70 -9.76 -11.67
C ALA A 66 -16.78 -9.41 -12.85
N PRO A 67 -17.30 -8.77 -13.92
CA PRO A 67 -16.51 -8.45 -15.12
C PRO A 67 -15.54 -7.27 -14.92
N MET A 68 -15.61 -6.59 -13.78
CA MET A 68 -14.78 -5.45 -13.42
C MET A 68 -14.27 -5.62 -11.98
N ALA A 69 -13.15 -4.97 -11.65
CA ALA A 69 -12.63 -4.96 -10.28
C ALA A 69 -13.64 -4.31 -9.32
N VAL A 70 -13.98 -5.02 -8.24
CA VAL A 70 -14.89 -4.57 -7.19
C VAL A 70 -14.22 -4.71 -5.83
N SER A 71 -14.36 -3.69 -4.99
CA SER A 71 -13.97 -3.74 -3.58
C SER A 71 -15.22 -3.60 -2.72
N VAL A 72 -15.41 -4.54 -1.78
CA VAL A 72 -16.53 -4.53 -0.84
C VAL A 72 -15.99 -4.10 0.51
N ILE A 73 -16.53 -3.00 1.05
CA ILE A 73 -16.26 -2.57 2.42
C ILE A 73 -17.44 -3.04 3.27
N ASP A 74 -17.19 -4.00 4.15
CA ASP A 74 -18.22 -4.62 4.98
C ASP A 74 -18.35 -3.92 6.33
N ARG A 75 -19.33 -4.35 7.13
CA ARG A 75 -19.58 -3.75 8.44
C ARG A 75 -18.40 -3.90 9.39
N ARG A 76 -17.74 -5.07 9.39
CA ARG A 76 -16.61 -5.36 10.28
C ARG A 76 -15.41 -4.50 9.94
N MET A 77 -15.15 -4.29 8.65
CA MET A 77 -14.13 -3.38 8.13
C MET A 77 -14.44 -1.93 8.53
N ILE A 78 -15.68 -1.48 8.43
CA ILE A 78 -16.07 -0.12 8.86
C ILE A 78 -15.80 0.04 10.36
N ASP A 79 -16.29 -0.89 11.18
CA ASP A 79 -16.12 -0.82 12.63
C ASP A 79 -14.62 -0.92 13.04
N ALA A 80 -13.82 -1.70 12.31
CA ALA A 80 -12.38 -1.82 12.52
C ALA A 80 -11.56 -0.64 11.97
N SER A 81 -12.08 0.10 10.99
CA SER A 81 -11.35 1.19 10.32
C SER A 81 -11.17 2.43 11.20
N GLY A 82 -12.06 2.63 12.18
CA GLY A 82 -12.11 3.85 12.98
C GLY A 82 -12.49 5.11 12.20
N ALA A 83 -12.93 4.97 10.94
CA ALA A 83 -13.35 6.08 10.10
C ALA A 83 -14.53 6.83 10.72
N ARG A 84 -14.43 8.15 10.79
CA ARG A 84 -15.48 9.04 11.31
C ARG A 84 -16.30 9.66 10.19
N GLU A 85 -15.71 9.74 9.00
CA GLU A 85 -16.34 10.30 7.80
C GLU A 85 -16.24 9.31 6.63
N LEU A 86 -17.20 9.39 5.70
CA LEU A 86 -17.32 8.41 4.60
C LEU A 86 -16.08 8.39 3.71
N PHE A 87 -15.48 9.55 3.41
CA PHE A 87 -14.33 9.61 2.51
C PHE A 87 -13.09 8.90 3.06
N GLU A 88 -12.98 8.75 4.39
CA GLU A 88 -11.87 8.05 5.03
C GLU A 88 -11.90 6.54 4.74
N LEU A 89 -13.09 5.95 4.58
CA LEU A 89 -13.25 4.54 4.21
C LEU A 89 -12.63 4.23 2.85
N PHE A 90 -12.65 5.19 1.93
CA PHE A 90 -12.08 5.03 0.60
C PHE A 90 -10.55 4.88 0.60
N ARG A 91 -9.88 5.17 1.72
CA ARG A 91 -8.44 4.90 1.90
C ARG A 91 -8.13 3.40 1.99
N LEU A 92 -9.14 2.57 2.30
CA LEU A 92 -9.02 1.11 2.31
C LEU A 92 -9.08 0.52 0.89
N VAL A 93 -9.56 1.28 -0.09
CA VAL A 93 -9.74 0.80 -1.46
C VAL A 93 -8.43 1.01 -2.25
N PRO A 94 -7.87 -0.03 -2.86
CA PRO A 94 -6.63 0.09 -3.62
C PRO A 94 -6.81 1.00 -4.83
N GLY A 95 -5.82 1.87 -5.07
CA GLY A 95 -5.78 2.75 -6.24
C GLY A 95 -6.74 3.95 -6.18
N MET A 96 -7.32 4.25 -5.02
CA MET A 96 -8.11 5.47 -4.81
C MET A 96 -7.26 6.57 -4.17
N LEU A 97 -7.44 7.80 -4.68
CA LEU A 97 -6.83 9.00 -4.12
C LEU A 97 -7.86 9.71 -3.25
N VAL A 98 -7.53 9.88 -1.98
CA VAL A 98 -8.40 10.51 -0.98
C VAL A 98 -7.65 11.71 -0.40
N GLY A 99 -8.29 12.87 -0.42
CA GLY A 99 -7.71 14.09 0.12
C GLY A 99 -8.76 15.08 0.59
N ILE A 100 -8.30 16.07 1.33
CA ILE A 100 -9.08 17.22 1.77
C ILE A 100 -8.45 18.45 1.11
N LYS A 101 -9.27 19.31 0.52
CA LYS A 101 -8.85 20.59 -0.08
C LYS A 101 -9.06 21.74 0.90
N ASP A 102 -8.51 22.89 0.54
CA ASP A 102 -8.72 24.14 1.29
C ASP A 102 -10.22 24.39 1.51
N GLY A 103 -10.58 24.71 2.75
CA GLY A 103 -11.99 24.86 3.15
C GLY A 103 -12.69 23.57 3.56
N GLY A 104 -11.98 22.44 3.68
CA GLY A 104 -12.54 21.19 4.21
C GLY A 104 -13.33 20.36 3.20
N THR A 105 -13.29 20.74 1.91
CA THR A 105 -13.95 19.97 0.85
C THR A 105 -13.25 18.63 0.66
N GLN A 106 -14.00 17.56 0.84
CA GLN A 106 -13.53 16.18 0.70
C GLN A 106 -13.50 15.79 -0.78
N ALA A 107 -12.37 15.29 -1.27
CA ALA A 107 -12.19 14.89 -2.65
C ALA A 107 -11.71 13.43 -2.73
N VAL A 108 -12.40 12.64 -3.55
CA VAL A 108 -12.08 11.23 -3.80
C VAL A 108 -11.99 11.04 -5.31
N SER A 109 -10.93 10.39 -5.77
CA SER A 109 -10.71 10.10 -7.18
C SER A 109 -10.33 8.63 -7.36
N ALA A 110 -11.03 7.97 -8.28
CA ALA A 110 -10.70 6.63 -8.75
C ALA A 110 -10.00 6.75 -10.11
N ARG A 111 -8.89 6.02 -10.31
CA ARG A 111 -8.19 5.93 -11.62
C ARG A 111 -7.81 7.30 -12.25
N SER A 112 -7.48 8.29 -11.43
CA SER A 112 -7.22 9.69 -11.85
C SER A 112 -8.42 10.40 -12.51
N LEU A 113 -9.64 9.90 -12.32
CA LEU A 113 -10.88 10.58 -12.66
C LEU A 113 -11.38 11.27 -11.39
N SER A 114 -11.36 12.60 -11.36
CA SER A 114 -11.84 13.36 -10.21
C SER A 114 -13.28 13.83 -10.46
N ASP A 115 -14.21 13.51 -9.56
CA ASP A 115 -15.63 13.94 -9.64
C ASP A 115 -15.77 15.47 -9.56
N GLU A 116 -14.79 16.12 -8.91
CA GLU A 116 -14.70 17.56 -8.66
C GLU A 116 -14.61 18.43 -9.94
N TYR A 117 -14.13 17.88 -11.07
CA TYR A 117 -14.08 18.63 -12.34
C TYR A 117 -15.39 18.51 -13.15
N SER A 118 -16.27 17.58 -12.79
CA SER A 118 -17.51 17.32 -13.54
C SER A 118 -18.72 18.12 -13.03
N ARG A 119 -18.63 18.74 -11.85
CA ARG A 119 -19.75 19.43 -11.18
C ARG A 119 -19.75 20.97 -11.33
N ARG A 120 -19.00 21.54 -12.26
CA ARG A 120 -19.10 22.96 -12.67
C ARG A 120 -19.56 23.06 -14.11
#